data_AF-M6ZQA5-F1
#
_entry.id   AF-M6ZQA5-F1
#
_cell.length_a   1.000
_cell.length_b   1.000
_cell.length_c   1.000
_cell.angle_alpha   90.00
_cell.angle_beta   90.00
_cell.angle_gamma   90.00
#
_symmetry.space_group_name_H-M   'P 1'
#
loop_
_entity.id
_entity.type
_entity.pdbx_description
1 polymer ?
#
loop_
_entity_poly.entity_id
_entity_poly.type
_entity_poly.pdbx_seq_one_letter_code
_entity_poly.pdbx_strand_id
1 'polypeptide(L)' 'MVINYFKIKPLDITESELDEYEKYIGIPLYNEDREAILKSTSFRKVLGYFKNIKTQ' A
#
# COMPACT_ATOMS: atom_id res chain seq x y z
N MET A 1 -1.66 5.64 20.41
CA MET A 1 -2.28 6.54 19.40
C MET A 1 -3.67 5.99 19.07
N VAL A 2 -4.75 6.78 19.22
CA VAL A 2 -6.09 6.35 18.78
C VAL A 2 -6.18 6.59 17.29
N ILE A 3 -6.21 5.51 16.50
CA ILE A 3 -6.22 5.58 15.04
C ILE A 3 -7.66 5.38 14.56
N ASN A 4 -8.20 6.36 13.85
CA ASN A 4 -9.51 6.23 13.22
C ASN A 4 -9.37 5.58 11.84
N TYR A 5 -9.51 4.26 11.79
CA TYR A 5 -9.41 3.45 10.57
C TYR A 5 -10.34 3.90 9.43
N PHE A 6 -11.49 4.52 9.76
CA PHE A 6 -12.43 5.01 8.76
C PHE A 6 -11.96 6.28 8.06
N LYS A 7 -11.09 7.08 8.70
CA LYS A 7 -10.57 8.34 8.16
C LYS A 7 -9.27 8.17 7.37
N ILE A 8 -8.69 6.97 7.36
CA ILE A 8 -7.45 6.71 6.63
C ILE A 8 -7.76 6.76 5.13
N LYS A 9 -7.12 7.70 4.44
CA LYS A 9 -7.21 7.79 2.99
C LYS A 9 -6.41 6.62 2.39
N PRO A 10 -6.92 5.95 1.35
CA PRO A 10 -6.13 5.01 0.60
C PRO A 10 -4.89 5.73 0.07
N LEU A 11 -3.74 5.10 0.20
CA LEU A 11 -2.52 5.60 -0.42
C LEU A 11 -2.70 5.52 -1.94
N ASP A 12 -2.47 6.65 -2.60
CA ASP A 12 -2.39 6.69 -4.05
C ASP A 12 -1.02 6.12 -4.43
N ILE A 13 -1.01 4.88 -4.91
CA ILE A 13 0.19 4.16 -5.31
C ILE A 13 0.11 3.85 -6.80
N THR A 14 1.23 4.09 -7.48
CA THR A 14 1.41 3.81 -8.91
C THR A 14 2.09 2.45 -9.13
N GLU A 15 2.05 1.94 -10.36
CA GLU A 15 2.75 0.70 -10.72
C GLU A 15 4.27 0.79 -10.46
N SER A 16 4.88 1.95 -10.72
CA SER A 16 6.32 2.15 -10.47
C SER A 16 6.70 2.05 -9.00
N GLU A 17 5.82 2.44 -8.07
CA GLU A 17 6.06 2.24 -6.64
C GLU A 17 5.97 0.75 -6.26
N LEU A 18 5.18 -0.06 -6.97
CA LEU A 18 5.11 -1.50 -6.74
C LEU A 18 6.41 -2.22 -7.10
N ASP A 19 7.18 -1.72 -8.07
CA ASP A 19 8.52 -2.24 -8.37
C ASP A 19 9.49 -2.06 -7.21
N GLU A 20 9.34 -0.98 -6.43
CA GLU A 20 10.11 -0.81 -5.18
C GLU A 20 9.64 -1.78 -4.10
N TYR A 21 8.32 -1.98 -3.94
CA TYR A 21 7.78 -2.95 -2.99
C TYR A 21 8.18 -4.39 -3.30
N GLU A 22 8.23 -4.76 -4.58
CA GLU A 22 8.69 -6.08 -5.03
C GLU A 22 10.12 -6.37 -4.55
N LYS A 23 11.01 -5.36 -4.63
CA LYS A 23 12.39 -5.46 -4.10
C LYS A 23 12.43 -5.67 -2.59
N TYR A 24 11.51 -5.05 -1.84
CA TYR A 24 11.43 -5.22 -0.38
C TYR A 24 10.83 -6.56 0.03
N ILE A 25 9.88 -7.09 -0.73
CA ILE A 25 9.20 -8.37 -0.44
C ILE A 25 10.08 -9.56 -0.87
N GLY A 26 10.93 -9.40 -1.89
CA GLY A 26 11.81 -10.44 -2.39
C GLY A 26 11.09 -11.54 -3.18
N ILE A 27 9.84 -11.29 -3.58
CA ILE A 27 9.00 -12.18 -4.37
C ILE A 27 8.44 -11.36 -5.53
N PRO A 28 8.46 -11.86 -6.78
CA PRO A 28 7.89 -11.14 -7.92
C PRO A 28 6.39 -10.91 -7.73
N LEU A 29 5.93 -9.70 -8.03
CA LEU A 29 4.51 -9.38 -8.10
C LEU A 29 4.05 -9.60 -9.55
N TYR A 30 3.24 -10.63 -9.77
CA TYR A 30 2.65 -10.87 -11.09
C TYR A 30 1.65 -9.76 -11.44
N ASN A 31 1.33 -9.62 -12.72
CA ASN A 31 0.40 -8.57 -13.19
C ASN A 31 -0.94 -8.60 -12.44
N GLU A 32 -1.47 -9.79 -12.16
CA GLU A 32 -2.71 -9.98 -11.41
C GLU A 32 -2.59 -9.48 -9.96
N ASP A 33 -1.46 -9.72 -9.30
CA ASP A 33 -1.18 -9.22 -7.95
C ASP A 33 -1.09 -7.69 -7.95
N ARG A 34 -0.40 -7.12 -8.95
CA ARG A 34 -0.28 -5.66 -9.13
C ARG A 34 -1.65 -5.03 -9.31
N GLU A 35 -2.48 -5.58 -10.20
CA GLU A 35 -3.85 -5.10 -10.39
C GLU A 35 -4.71 -5.24 -9.13
N ALA A 36 -4.58 -6.35 -8.39
CA ALA A 36 -5.33 -6.56 -7.15
C ALA A 36 -4.93 -5.55 -6.07
N ILE A 37 -3.64 -5.26 -5.92
CA ILE A 37 -3.12 -4.25 -4.99
C ILE A 37 -3.62 -2.86 -5.36
N LEU A 38 -3.65 -2.54 -6.66
CA LEU A 38 -4.14 -1.25 -7.14
C LEU A 38 -5.67 -1.13 -7.04
N LYS A 39 -6.44 -2.20 -7.17
CA LYS A 39 -7.91 -2.13 -7.02
C LYS A 39 -8.36 -2.22 -5.56
N SER A 40 -7.56 -2.84 -4.70
CA SER A 40 -7.90 -3.05 -3.30
C SER A 40 -7.75 -1.77 -2.46
N THR A 41 -8.88 -1.07 -2.27
CA THR A 41 -8.95 0.13 -1.43
C THR A 41 -8.52 -0.16 0.01
N SER A 42 -8.90 -1.31 0.57
CA SER A 42 -8.53 -1.70 1.93
C SER A 42 -7.01 -1.86 2.09
N PHE A 43 -6.36 -2.50 1.11
CA PHE A 43 -4.91 -2.66 1.12
C PHE A 43 -4.20 -1.30 1.04
N ARG A 44 -4.65 -0.43 0.14
CA ARG A 44 -4.15 0.95 0.02
C ARG A 44 -4.32 1.77 1.29
N LYS A 45 -5.42 1.59 2.04
CA LYS A 45 -5.60 2.24 3.35
C LYS A 45 -4.58 1.75 4.37
N VAL A 46 -4.31 0.45 4.41
CA VAL A 46 -3.30 -0.13 5.31
C VAL A 46 -1.90 0.40 4.97
N LEU A 47 -1.55 0.52 3.69
CA LEU A 47 -0.29 1.15 3.29
C LEU A 47 -0.21 2.62 3.70
N GLY A 48 -1.30 3.38 3.52
CA GLY A 48 -1.38 4.77 3.96
C GLY A 48 -1.19 4.90 5.47
N TYR A 49 -1.73 3.98 6.26
CA TYR A 49 -1.48 3.89 7.69
C TYR A 49 0.00 3.69 8.02
N PHE A 50 0.65 2.69 7.40
CA PHE A 50 2.07 2.39 7.60
C PHE A 50 2.99 3.56 7.23
N LYS A 51 2.64 4.32 6.18
CA LYS A 51 3.39 5.53 5.79
C LYS A 51 3.28 6.61 6.87
N ASN A 52 2.08 6.87 7.39
CA ASN A 52 1.86 7.90 8.42
C ASN A 52 2.56 7.59 9.75
N ILE A 53 2.69 6.32 10.14
CA ILE A 53 3.39 5.95 11.37
C ILE A 53 4.91 5.96 11.23
N LYS A 54 5.47 5.74 10.03
CA LYS A 54 6.92 5.85 9.78
C LYS A 54 7.43 7.30 9.76
N THR A 55 6.53 8.28 9.60
CA THR A 55 6.88 9.71 9.55
C THR A 55 6.83 10.38 10.94
N GLN A 56 6.39 9.69 11.98
CA GLN A 56 6.50 10.13 13.39
C GLN A 56 7.75 9.55 14.03
#